data_AF-A0A7C2CYH5-F1
#
_entry.id   AF-A0A7C2CYH5-F1
#
_cell.length_a   1.000
_cell.length_b   1.000
_cell.length_c   1.000
_cell.angle_alpha   90.00
_cell.angle_beta   90.00
_cell.angle_gamma   90.00
#
_symmetry.space_group_name_H-M   'P 1'
#
loop_
_entity.id
_entity.type
_entity.pdbx_description
1 polymer ?
#
loop_
_entity_poly.entity_id
_entity_poly.type
_entity_poly.pdbx_seq_one_letter_code
_entity_poly.pdbx_strand_id
1 'polypeptide(L)' 'MAEKTRRRRLSKNQRKILEILDKYPELTARDIAVIVWARDVRYKTPEYSSVHRSLSLLYKMGLVERIGGQLKWRKRKNS' A
#
# COMPACT_ATOMS: atom_id res chain seq x y z
N MET A 1 5.20 17.92 24.20
CA MET A 1 5.08 18.31 22.78
C MET A 1 4.23 17.26 22.06
N ALA A 2 2.91 17.45 21.99
CA ALA A 2 2.01 16.49 21.35
C ALA A 2 1.91 16.85 19.86
N GLU A 3 2.65 16.12 19.03
CA GLU A 3 2.62 16.28 17.58
C GLU A 3 1.23 15.89 17.08
N LYS A 4 0.36 16.90 16.92
CA LYS A 4 -0.98 16.78 16.32
C LYS A 4 -0.81 16.30 14.88
N THR A 5 -0.71 14.99 14.69
CA THR A 5 -0.76 14.36 13.37
C THR A 5 -2.16 14.65 12.81
N ARG A 6 -2.31 15.73 12.03
CA ARG A 6 -3.47 15.93 11.17
C ARG A 6 -3.67 14.60 10.44
N ARG A 7 -4.71 13.83 10.78
CA ARG A 7 -5.09 12.59 10.11
C ARG A 7 -5.30 12.94 8.64
N ARG A 8 -4.25 12.86 7.82
CA ARG A 8 -4.34 13.09 6.38
C ARG A 8 -5.37 12.09 5.87
N ARG A 9 -6.45 12.60 5.30
CA ARG A 9 -7.54 11.76 4.80
C ARG A 9 -6.95 10.85 3.72
N LEU A 10 -7.00 9.54 3.97
CA LEU A 10 -6.55 8.53 3.01
C LEU A 10 -7.34 8.68 1.70
N SER A 11 -6.62 8.67 0.57
CA SER A 11 -7.23 8.64 -0.76
C SER A 11 -8.00 7.34 -0.99
N LYS A 12 -8.89 7.31 -1.99
CA LYS A 12 -9.63 6.09 -2.37
C LYS A 12 -8.68 4.93 -2.68
N ASN A 13 -7.60 5.19 -3.42
CA ASN A 13 -6.58 4.17 -3.74
C ASN A 13 -5.85 3.66 -2.49
N GLN A 14 -5.47 4.55 -1.58
CA GLN A 14 -4.78 4.15 -0.34
C GLN A 14 -5.66 3.24 0.53
N ARG A 15 -6.96 3.57 0.66
CA ARG A 15 -7.91 2.71 1.39
C ARG A 15 -8.05 1.35 0.74
N LYS A 16 -8.24 1.31 -0.58
CA LYS A 16 -8.37 0.05 -1.34
C LYS A 16 -7.12 -0.83 -1.22
N ILE A 17 -5.91 -0.24 -1.22
CA ILE A 17 -4.67 -0.98 -0.98
C ILE A 17 -4.64 -1.59 0.42
N LEU A 18 -5.07 -0.85 1.46
CA LEU A 18 -5.14 -1.38 2.82
C LEU A 18 -6.17 -2.51 2.95
N GLU A 19 -7.33 -2.40 2.29
CA GLU A 19 -8.35 -3.47 2.24
C GLU A 19 -7.82 -4.73 1.56
N ILE A 20 -7.05 -4.57 0.47
CA ILE A 20 -6.40 -5.69 -0.22
C ILE A 20 -5.37 -6.36 0.70
N LEU A 21 -4.53 -5.58 1.37
CA LEU A 21 -3.52 -6.10 2.29
C LEU A 21 -4.11 -6.71 3.57
N ASP A 22 -5.35 -6.38 3.92
CA ASP A 22 -6.09 -7.00 5.01
C ASP A 22 -6.53 -8.43 4.65
N LYS A 23 -6.96 -8.63 3.40
CA LYS A 23 -7.35 -9.94 2.86
C LYS A 23 -6.15 -10.80 2.48
N TYR A 24 -5.08 -10.17 1.99
CA TYR A 24 -3.88 -10.81 1.49
C TYR A 24 -2.66 -10.19 2.19
N PRO A 25 -2.18 -10.80 3.29
CA PRO A 25 -1.27 -10.13 4.22
C PRO A 25 0.12 -9.85 3.65
N GLU A 26 0.53 -10.49 2.55
CA GLU A 26 1.86 -10.34 1.98
C GLU A 26 1.84 -10.30 0.46
N LEU A 27 1.80 -9.09 -0.11
CA LEU A 27 1.73 -8.90 -1.56
C LEU A 27 2.82 -7.96 -2.07
N THR A 28 3.28 -8.17 -3.30
CA THR A 28 4.14 -7.19 -3.97
C THR A 28 3.31 -6.01 -4.48
N ALA A 29 3.99 -4.89 -4.80
CA ALA A 29 3.32 -3.75 -5.41
C ALA A 29 2.67 -4.11 -6.77
N ARG A 30 3.23 -5.09 -7.50
CA ARG A 30 2.66 -5.59 -8.76
C ARG A 30 1.38 -6.36 -8.50
N ASP A 31 1.38 -7.29 -7.54
CA ASP A 31 0.19 -8.10 -7.24
C ASP A 31 -0.98 -7.21 -6.80
N ILE A 32 -0.70 -6.21 -5.96
CA ILE A 32 -1.70 -5.22 -5.55
C ILE A 32 -2.24 -4.46 -6.77
N ALA A 33 -1.38 -4.08 -7.73
CA ALA A 33 -1.84 -3.42 -8.94
C ALA A 33 -2.70 -4.35 -9.82
N VAL A 34 -2.33 -5.62 -9.97
CA VAL A 34 -3.15 -6.61 -10.69
C VAL A 34 -4.53 -6.75 -10.04
N ILE A 35 -4.60 -6.80 -8.71
CA ILE A 35 -5.87 -6.91 -7.97
C ILE A 35 -6.70 -5.62 -8.08
N VAL A 36 -6.08 -4.44 -7.98
CA VAL A 36 -6.81 -3.16 -8.03
C VAL A 36 -7.45 -2.93 -9.41
N TRP A 37 -6.77 -3.29 -10.49
CA TRP A 37 -7.22 -3.07 -11.88
C TRP A 37 -7.79 -4.31 -12.59
N ALA A 38 -7.78 -5.48 -11.94
CA ALA A 38 -8.27 -6.75 -12.48
C ALA A 38 -7.69 -7.11 -13.86
N ARG A 39 -6.41 -6.81 -14.09
CA ARG A 39 -5.68 -7.10 -15.34
C ARG A 39 -4.19 -7.30 -15.08
N ASP A 40 -3.46 -7.90 -16.02
CA ASP A 40 -2.00 -7.96 -15.92
C ASP A 40 -1.39 -6.55 -15.97
N VAL A 41 -0.54 -6.24 -14.97
CA VAL A 41 0.10 -4.94 -14.81
C VAL A 41 1.62 -5.14 -14.86
N ARG A 42 2.30 -4.41 -15.73
CA ARG A 42 3.77 -4.40 -15.86
C ARG A 42 4.40 -3.31 -15.00
N TYR A 43 5.68 -3.46 -14.62
CA TYR A 43 6.40 -2.55 -13.72
C TYR A 43 6.54 -1.09 -14.20
N LYS A 44 6.47 -0.83 -15.51
CA LYS A 44 6.62 0.54 -16.09
C LYS A 44 5.27 1.20 -16.44
N THR A 45 4.18 0.73 -15.84
CA THR A 45 2.85 1.26 -16.10
C THR A 45 2.43 2.34 -15.09
N PRO A 46 1.52 3.26 -15.45
CA PRO A 46 0.96 4.24 -14.52
C PRO A 46 0.29 3.60 -13.30
N GLU A 47 -0.31 2.43 -13.45
CA GLU A 47 -0.98 1.65 -12.42
C GLU A 47 0.02 1.20 -11.36
N TYR A 48 1.10 0.54 -11.78
CA TYR A 48 2.17 0.14 -10.87
C TYR A 48 2.76 1.35 -10.14
N SER A 49 3.02 2.44 -10.87
CA SER A 49 3.56 3.68 -10.31
C SER A 49 2.62 4.34 -9.31
N SER A 50 1.30 4.22 -9.50
CA SER A 50 0.27 4.71 -8.59
C SER A 50 0.24 3.92 -7.28
N VAL A 51 0.31 2.59 -7.37
CA VAL A 51 0.38 1.69 -6.20
C VAL A 51 1.67 1.91 -5.43
N HIS A 52 2.82 1.96 -6.12
CA HIS A 52 4.12 2.14 -5.49
C HIS A 52 4.20 3.48 -4.71
N ARG A 53 3.72 4.57 -5.30
CA ARG A 53 3.62 5.87 -4.61
C ARG A 53 2.69 5.80 -3.39
N SER A 54 1.55 5.13 -3.52
CA SER A 54 0.58 4.99 -2.44
C SER A 54 1.14 4.18 -1.27
N LEU A 55 1.79 3.04 -1.54
CA LEU A 55 2.47 2.22 -0.54
C LEU A 55 3.61 2.99 0.15
N SER A 56 4.38 3.76 -0.60
CA SER A 56 5.45 4.60 -0.02
C SER A 56 4.89 5.65 0.95
N LEU A 57 3.74 6.25 0.63
CA LEU A 57 3.06 7.19 1.54
C LEU A 57 2.48 6.48 2.77
N LEU A 58 1.82 5.32 2.59
CA LEU A 58 1.28 4.52 3.68
C LEU A 58 2.38 4.03 4.64
N TYR A 59 3.56 3.70 4.10
CA TYR A 59 4.74 3.33 4.87
C TYR A 59 5.23 4.48 5.74
N LYS A 60 5.36 5.67 5.16
CA LYS A 60 5.70 6.90 5.91
C LYS A 60 4.67 7.24 6.99
N MET A 61 3.42 6.81 6.82
CA MET A 61 2.35 6.96 7.81
C MET A 61 2.32 5.82 8.85
N GLY A 62 3.20 4.81 8.74
CA GLY A 62 3.26 3.68 9.65
C GLY A 62 2.09 2.69 9.54
N LEU A 63 1.34 2.72 8.43
CA LEU A 63 0.15 1.87 8.20
C LEU A 63 0.47 0.56 7.48
N VAL A 64 1.60 0.50 6.80
CA VAL A 64 2.11 -0.70 6.14
C VAL A 64 3.60 -0.86 6.45
N GLU A 65 4.10 -2.07 6.32
CA GLU A 65 5.51 -2.42 6.48
C GLU A 65 6.01 -3.26 5.32
N ARG A 66 7.33 -3.29 5.13
CA ARG A 66 7.99 -4.11 4.11
C ARG A 66 8.46 -5.43 4.73
N ILE A 67 8.29 -6.53 4.00
CA ILE A 67 8.68 -7.89 4.43
C ILE A 67 9.57 -8.53 3.37
N GLY A 68 10.49 -9.39 3.81
CA GLY A 68 11.28 -10.27 2.94
C GLY A 68 12.19 -9.49 1.99
N GLY A 69 13.13 -8.71 2.54
CA GLY A 69 14.11 -8.00 1.71
C GLY A 69 13.51 -6.86 0.86
N GLN A 70 12.42 -6.23 1.31
CA GLN A 70 11.75 -5.08 0.68
C GLN A 70 10.84 -5.36 -0.52
N LEU A 71 10.59 -6.63 -0.86
CA LEU A 71 9.78 -6.97 -2.04
C LEU A 71 8.27 -7.00 -1.76
N LYS A 72 7.87 -7.38 -0.54
CA LYS A 72 6.47 -7.53 -0.15
C LYS A 72 6.03 -6.45 0.83
N TRP A 73 4.74 -6.18 0.81
CA TRP A 73 4.06 -5.23 1.68
C TRP A 73 3.04 -5.96 2.53
N ARG A 74 2.94 -5.54 3.79
CA ARG A 74 1.95 -6.01 4.76
C ARG A 74 1.28 -4.83 5.42
N LYS A 75 -0.01 -4.93 5.71
CA LYS A 75 -0.71 -3.96 6.55
C LYS A 75 -0.27 -4.14 8.00
N ARG A 76 0.13 -3.06 8.65
CA ARG A 76 0.47 -3.10 10.07
C ARG A 76 -0.79 -3.38 10.87
N LYS A 77 -0.77 -4.39 11.74
CA LYS A 77 -1.84 -4.58 12.72
C LYS A 77 -1.74 -3.42 13.71
N ASN A 78 -2.73 -2.54 13.72
CA ASN A 78 -2.89 -1.64 14.86
C ASN A 78 -3.30 -2.53 16.04
N SER A 79 -2.42 -2.62 17.04
CA SER A 79 -2.77 -3.16 18.36
C SER A 79 -3.90 -2.36 18.99
#